data_AF-A0A418PNE8-F1
#
_entry.id   AF-A0A418PNE8-F1
#
_cell.length_a   1.000
_cell.length_b   1.000
_cell.length_c   1.000
_cell.angle_alpha   90.00
_cell.angle_beta   90.00
_cell.angle_gamma   90.00
#
_symmetry.space_group_name_H-M   'P 1'
#
loop_
_entity.id
_entity.type
_entity.pdbx_description
1 polymer ?
#
loop_
_entity_poly.entity_id
_entity_poly.type
_entity_poly.pdbx_seq_one_letter_code
_entity_poly.pdbx_strand_id
1 'polypeptide(L)'
;MRNYLFLVFFAFSVSSSHAQVVGEFFATENYMNHEVWWSKPFADSSRFSFFSFNRFRINFENSANSQFLNYSTVNYTLGKNLGISGGGFLTQYGFAPLIALNYFYLSEKCLIGLFPGIQVQDSPNADLFAFIQFRPKVNDKIGVFIQLIASSNFNFKRHNVSEQSLRIGLDYRSFQFGYGLDLGQYTYSEGVNTSTEWIDAHGLFIRKEF
;
A
#
# COMPACT_ATOMS: atom_id res chain seq x y z
N MET A 1 37.77 6.73 5.24
CA MET A 1 36.71 5.70 5.12
C MET A 1 35.46 6.40 4.59
N ARG A 2 35.33 6.69 3.30
CA ARG A 2 34.80 5.80 2.25
C ARG A 2 33.83 4.77 2.81
N ASN A 3 32.54 5.00 2.58
CA ASN A 3 31.55 3.97 2.27
C ASN A 3 30.35 4.60 1.57
N TYR A 4 30.31 4.30 0.27
CA TYR A 4 29.21 4.49 -0.64
C TYR A 4 27.98 3.76 -0.10
N LEU A 5 26.94 4.50 0.27
CA LEU A 5 25.65 3.93 0.62
C LEU A 5 24.52 4.80 0.07
N PHE A 6 24.60 5.11 -1.23
CA PHE A 6 23.55 5.85 -1.94
C PHE A 6 23.25 5.32 -3.36
N LEU A 7 23.74 4.14 -3.73
CA LEU A 7 23.57 3.58 -5.08
C LEU A 7 23.17 2.09 -5.04
N VAL A 8 22.02 1.79 -4.42
CA VAL A 8 21.37 0.47 -4.61
C VAL A 8 19.96 0.60 -5.21
N PHE A 9 19.42 1.82 -5.38
CA PHE A 9 18.05 1.99 -5.87
C PHE A 9 17.85 1.99 -7.40
N PHE A 10 18.89 1.78 -8.21
CA PHE A 10 18.79 1.95 -9.68
C PHE A 10 19.30 0.79 -10.54
N ALA A 11 19.37 -0.42 -9.99
CA ALA A 11 19.73 -1.60 -10.77
C ALA A 11 18.63 -2.66 -10.75
N PHE A 12 17.43 -2.31 -11.21
CA PHE A 12 16.49 -3.31 -11.71
C PHE A 12 16.63 -3.40 -13.22
N SER A 13 17.35 -4.44 -13.62
CA SER A 13 17.53 -4.88 -14.99
C SER A 13 16.20 -5.01 -15.73
N VAL A 14 16.23 -4.52 -16.96
CA VAL A 14 15.21 -4.64 -18.00
C VAL A 14 15.05 -6.12 -18.32
N SER A 15 14.17 -6.79 -17.59
CA SER A 15 13.57 -8.06 -17.99
C SER A 15 12.12 -7.76 -18.24
N SER A 16 11.64 -8.09 -19.43
CA SER A 16 10.30 -7.87 -20.00
C SER A 16 9.16 -8.59 -19.27
N SER A 17 9.29 -8.77 -17.95
CA SER A 17 8.22 -8.97 -17.00
C SER A 17 7.78 -7.57 -16.57
N HIS A 18 6.60 -7.13 -17.05
CA HIS A 18 6.02 -5.82 -16.78
C HIS A 18 5.81 -5.61 -15.28
N ALA A 19 6.86 -5.22 -14.56
CA ALA A 19 6.77 -4.77 -13.19
C ALA A 19 5.95 -3.49 -13.18
N GLN A 20 4.80 -3.50 -12.51
CA GLN A 20 4.06 -2.27 -12.31
C GLN A 20 4.75 -1.54 -11.16
N VAL A 21 5.41 -0.42 -11.46
CA VAL A 21 6.03 0.43 -10.44
C VAL A 21 5.29 1.75 -10.42
N VAL A 22 4.99 2.24 -9.22
CA VAL A 22 4.18 3.43 -9.02
C VAL A 22 4.82 4.30 -7.96
N GLY A 23 4.86 5.60 -8.22
CA GLY A 23 5.16 6.62 -7.23
C GLY A 23 4.02 7.63 -7.12
N GLU A 24 3.61 7.97 -5.91
CA GLU A 24 2.61 9.01 -5.61
C GLU A 24 3.17 9.98 -4.57
N PHE A 25 2.90 11.27 -4.78
CA PHE A 25 2.98 12.30 -3.75
C PHE A 25 1.56 12.80 -3.47
N PHE A 26 1.16 12.80 -2.21
CA PHE A 26 -0.10 13.34 -1.74
C PHE A 26 0.18 14.36 -0.64
N ALA A 27 -0.25 15.59 -0.82
CA ALA A 27 -0.02 16.68 0.13
C ALA A 27 -1.34 17.19 0.70
N THR A 28 -1.39 17.32 2.02
CA THR A 28 -2.51 17.86 2.81
C THR A 28 -2.05 19.11 3.56
N GLU A 29 -2.90 19.66 4.42
CA GLU A 29 -2.51 20.75 5.32
C GLU A 29 -1.51 20.32 6.40
N ASN A 30 -1.61 19.07 6.89
CA ASN A 30 -0.89 18.61 8.09
C ASN A 30 0.32 17.70 7.79
N TYR A 31 0.30 17.03 6.64
CA TYR A 31 1.36 16.13 6.23
C TYR A 31 1.42 15.92 4.72
N MET A 32 2.50 15.30 4.28
CA MET A 32 2.65 14.72 2.94
C MET A 32 2.88 13.22 3.03
N ASN A 33 2.21 12.44 2.18
CA ASN A 33 2.55 11.05 1.92
C ASN A 33 3.39 10.95 0.64
N HIS A 34 4.41 10.11 0.70
CA HIS A 34 5.06 9.55 -0.47
C HIS A 34 4.81 8.05 -0.49
N GLU A 35 4.13 7.57 -1.53
CA GLU A 35 3.79 6.17 -1.69
C GLU A 35 4.51 5.57 -2.88
N VAL A 36 5.09 4.38 -2.67
CA VAL A 36 5.72 3.61 -3.74
C VAL A 36 5.28 2.17 -3.61
N TRP A 37 4.75 1.62 -4.70
CA TRP A 37 4.43 0.20 -4.73
C TRP A 37 4.85 -0.44 -6.02
N TRP A 38 5.13 -1.74 -5.92
CA TRP A 38 5.46 -2.55 -7.06
C TRP A 38 5.01 -4.00 -6.91
N SER A 39 4.76 -4.64 -8.04
CA SER A 39 4.43 -6.05 -8.12
C SER A 39 5.17 -6.69 -9.28
N LYS A 40 5.78 -7.86 -9.05
CA LYS A 40 6.52 -8.58 -10.09
C LYS A 40 6.48 -10.10 -9.90
N PRO A 41 6.12 -10.88 -10.93
CA PRO A 41 6.38 -12.32 -10.98
C PRO A 41 7.89 -12.60 -10.98
N PHE A 42 8.33 -13.68 -10.32
CA PHE A 42 9.76 -14.05 -10.29
C PHE A 42 10.30 -14.47 -11.67
N ALA A 43 9.44 -15.00 -12.52
CA ALA A 43 9.69 -15.29 -13.93
C ALA A 43 8.35 -15.28 -14.68
N ASP A 44 8.37 -15.20 -16.01
CA ASP A 44 7.16 -15.02 -16.83
C ASP A 44 6.12 -16.15 -16.64
N SER A 45 6.56 -17.38 -16.35
CA SER A 45 5.71 -18.54 -16.08
C SER A 45 5.63 -18.92 -14.58
N SER A 46 6.23 -18.10 -13.71
CA SER A 46 6.30 -18.40 -12.28
C SER A 46 4.93 -18.23 -11.61
N ARG A 47 4.59 -19.20 -10.75
CA ARG A 47 3.47 -19.05 -9.79
C ARG A 47 3.85 -18.22 -8.57
N PHE A 48 5.13 -17.85 -8.44
CA PHE A 48 5.62 -16.98 -7.40
C PHE A 48 5.74 -15.54 -7.88
N SER A 49 5.23 -14.61 -7.09
CA SER A 49 5.38 -13.17 -7.28
C SER A 49 5.74 -12.48 -5.98
N PHE A 50 6.24 -11.26 -6.09
CA PHE A 50 6.42 -10.36 -4.95
C PHE A 50 5.60 -9.11 -5.13
N PHE A 51 5.02 -8.65 -4.03
CA PHE A 51 4.32 -7.37 -3.93
C PHE A 51 4.95 -6.58 -2.79
N SER A 52 5.14 -5.28 -3.01
CA SER A 52 5.54 -4.35 -1.95
C SER A 52 4.82 -3.03 -2.10
N PHE A 53 4.28 -2.54 -1.00
CA PHE A 53 3.71 -1.22 -0.84
C PHE A 53 4.47 -0.49 0.26
N ASN A 54 4.84 0.76 0.00
CA ASN A 54 5.60 1.61 0.91
C ASN A 54 4.87 2.93 1.03
N ARG A 55 4.74 3.44 2.25
CA ARG A 55 4.22 4.77 2.55
C ARG A 55 5.16 5.44 3.54
N PHE A 56 5.59 6.64 3.21
CA PHE A 56 6.26 7.55 4.10
C PHE A 56 5.34 8.75 4.32
N ARG A 57 4.86 8.93 5.55
CA ARG A 57 4.06 10.09 5.97
C ARG A 57 4.98 11.05 6.71
N ILE A 58 5.15 12.24 6.18
CA ILE A 58 5.97 13.31 6.76
C ILE A 58 5.02 14.34 7.36
N ASN A 59 4.97 14.40 8.70
CA ASN A 59 4.16 15.38 9.42
C ASN A 59 4.89 16.73 9.45
N PHE A 60 4.17 17.81 9.14
CA PHE A 60 4.78 19.15 9.01
C PHE A 60 4.99 19.85 10.34
N GLU A 61 4.15 19.58 11.34
CA GLU A 61 4.22 20.23 12.65
C GLU A 61 5.21 19.52 13.58
N ASN A 62 5.20 18.19 13.57
CA ASN A 62 6.01 17.38 14.44
C ASN A 62 6.59 16.17 13.71
N SER A 63 7.89 16.22 13.42
CA SER A 63 8.59 15.13 12.74
C SER A 63 8.53 13.79 13.50
N ALA A 64 8.36 13.81 14.83
CA ALA A 64 8.20 12.59 15.62
C ALA A 64 6.89 11.83 15.32
N ASN A 65 5.89 12.51 14.74
CA ASN A 65 4.65 11.92 14.27
C ASN A 65 4.72 11.44 12.80
N SER A 66 5.90 11.53 12.16
CA SER A 66 6.11 10.96 10.84
C SER A 66 6.10 9.43 10.93
N GLN A 67 5.48 8.79 9.95
CA GLN A 67 5.26 7.35 9.95
C GLN A 67 5.85 6.70 8.70
N PHE A 68 6.30 5.47 8.87
CA PHE A 68 6.69 4.62 7.76
C PHE A 68 5.92 3.31 7.84
N LEU A 69 5.40 2.89 6.70
CA LEU A 69 4.77 1.59 6.52
C LEU A 69 5.33 0.95 5.27
N ASN A 70 5.82 -0.27 5.42
CA ASN A 70 6.05 -1.19 4.33
C ASN A 70 5.18 -2.42 4.53
N TYR A 71 4.48 -2.81 3.49
CA TYR A 71 3.78 -4.09 3.39
C TYR A 71 4.41 -4.86 2.24
N SER A 72 5.02 -6.00 2.52
CA SER A 72 5.68 -6.80 1.49
C SER A 72 5.34 -8.26 1.62
N THR A 73 5.02 -8.91 0.50
CA THR A 73 4.64 -10.33 0.46
C THR A 73 5.30 -11.06 -0.70
N VAL A 74 5.67 -12.31 -0.44
CA VAL A 74 5.87 -13.34 -1.47
C VAL A 74 4.55 -14.10 -1.61
N ASN A 75 4.05 -14.18 -2.83
CA ASN A 75 2.77 -14.77 -3.14
C ASN A 75 2.96 -16.04 -3.96
N TYR A 76 2.17 -17.06 -3.68
CA TYR A 76 2.04 -18.26 -4.49
C TYR A 76 0.63 -18.38 -5.03
N THR A 77 0.49 -18.28 -6.35
CA THR A 77 -0.78 -18.37 -7.06
C THR A 77 -1.29 -19.80 -7.07
N LEU A 78 -2.43 -20.09 -6.43
CA LEU A 78 -3.08 -21.41 -6.36
C LEU A 78 -3.96 -21.71 -7.59
N GLY A 79 -4.64 -20.69 -8.11
CA GLY A 79 -5.52 -20.78 -9.28
C GLY A 79 -5.50 -19.45 -10.04
N LYS A 80 -6.57 -19.12 -10.78
CA LYS A 80 -6.56 -17.95 -11.67
C LYS A 80 -6.17 -16.64 -10.97
N ASN A 81 -6.87 -16.29 -9.90
CA ASN A 81 -6.70 -15.03 -9.16
C ASN A 81 -6.44 -15.26 -7.67
N LEU A 82 -6.44 -16.51 -7.20
CA LEU A 82 -6.35 -16.85 -5.79
C LEU A 82 -4.97 -17.41 -5.47
N GLY A 83 -4.47 -17.07 -4.29
CA GLY A 83 -3.19 -17.56 -3.81
C GLY A 83 -3.06 -17.48 -2.29
N ILE A 84 -1.87 -17.85 -1.84
CA ILE A 84 -1.40 -17.64 -0.47
C ILE A 84 -0.23 -16.69 -0.49
N SER A 85 -0.04 -15.96 0.60
CA SER A 85 1.01 -14.96 0.77
C SER A 85 1.70 -15.17 2.10
N GLY A 86 3.03 -15.07 2.08
CA GLY A 86 3.86 -14.95 3.27
C GLY A 86 4.65 -13.65 3.20
N GLY A 87 4.74 -12.91 4.31
CA GLY A 87 5.37 -11.60 4.31
C GLY A 87 5.23 -10.90 5.64
N GLY A 88 4.99 -9.59 5.60
CA GLY A 88 4.72 -8.83 6.82
C GLY A 88 4.63 -7.34 6.61
N PHE A 89 4.34 -6.67 7.71
CA PHE A 89 4.44 -5.22 7.83
C PHE A 89 5.76 -4.86 8.48
N LEU A 90 6.44 -3.85 7.98
CA LEU A 90 7.52 -3.18 8.66
C LEU A 90 7.10 -1.74 8.92
N THR A 91 7.12 -1.35 10.20
CA THR A 91 6.78 0.01 10.65
C THR A 91 7.89 0.56 11.53
N GLN A 92 7.76 1.81 12.00
CA GLN A 92 8.64 2.34 13.03
C GLN A 92 8.65 1.54 14.34
N TYR A 93 7.64 0.69 14.58
CA TYR A 93 7.54 -0.15 15.78
C TYR A 93 8.13 -1.56 15.59
N GLY A 94 8.60 -1.89 14.39
CA GLY A 94 9.21 -3.17 14.08
C GLY A 94 8.48 -3.96 12.99
N PHE A 95 8.85 -5.23 12.88
CA PHE A 95 8.35 -6.15 11.86
C PHE A 95 7.26 -7.07 12.44
N ALA A 96 6.11 -7.11 11.77
CA ALA A 96 4.99 -7.99 12.07
C ALA A 96 4.85 -9.03 10.93
N PRO A 97 5.27 -10.30 11.13
CA PRO A 97 5.14 -11.34 10.12
C PRO A 97 3.66 -11.66 9.85
N LEU A 98 3.33 -12.00 8.61
CA LEU A 98 1.97 -12.19 8.11
C LEU A 98 1.89 -13.45 7.23
N ILE A 99 0.82 -14.20 7.41
CA ILE A 99 0.34 -15.19 6.45
C ILE A 99 -1.05 -14.76 6.00
N ALA A 100 -1.28 -14.71 4.69
CA ALA A 100 -2.54 -14.26 4.12
C ALA A 100 -3.00 -15.16 2.97
N LEU A 101 -4.30 -15.13 2.71
CA LEU A 101 -4.82 -15.46 1.39
C LEU A 101 -4.65 -14.22 0.51
N ASN A 102 -4.50 -14.39 -0.79
CA ASN A 102 -4.57 -13.29 -1.73
C ASN A 102 -5.61 -13.53 -2.82
N TYR A 103 -6.28 -12.45 -3.21
CA TYR A 103 -7.02 -12.34 -4.46
C TYR A 103 -6.41 -11.21 -5.28
N PHE A 104 -5.92 -11.53 -6.47
CA PHE A 104 -5.33 -10.57 -7.40
C PHE A 104 -6.03 -10.63 -8.75
N TYR A 105 -6.55 -9.49 -9.20
CA TYR A 105 -7.18 -9.35 -10.51
C TYR A 105 -6.63 -8.11 -11.21
N LEU A 106 -6.19 -8.30 -12.44
CA LEU A 106 -5.67 -7.24 -13.30
C LEU A 106 -6.39 -7.29 -14.65
N SER A 107 -6.87 -6.14 -15.08
CA SER A 107 -7.36 -5.88 -16.43
C SER A 107 -6.87 -4.52 -16.92
N GLU A 108 -7.23 -4.14 -18.15
CA GLU A 108 -6.89 -2.82 -18.68
C GLU A 108 -7.44 -1.68 -17.81
N LYS A 109 -8.62 -1.87 -17.21
CA LYS A 109 -9.33 -0.81 -16.46
C LYS A 109 -9.29 -1.01 -14.95
N CYS A 110 -9.06 -2.22 -14.46
CA CYS A 110 -9.17 -2.52 -13.04
C CYS A 110 -7.92 -3.23 -12.52
N LEU A 111 -7.51 -2.89 -11.31
CA LEU A 111 -6.55 -3.64 -10.53
C LEU A 111 -7.11 -3.84 -9.13
N ILE A 112 -7.15 -5.09 -8.66
CA ILE A 112 -7.66 -5.46 -7.35
C ILE A 112 -6.64 -6.40 -6.71
N GLY A 113 -6.17 -6.05 -5.52
CA GLY A 113 -5.41 -6.90 -4.62
C GLY A 113 -6.08 -6.92 -3.26
N LEU A 114 -6.46 -8.10 -2.77
CA LEU A 114 -7.03 -8.28 -1.44
C LEU A 114 -6.20 -9.32 -0.69
N PHE A 115 -5.79 -8.99 0.52
CA PHE A 115 -4.91 -9.81 1.34
C PHE A 115 -5.46 -9.94 2.77
N PRO A 116 -6.56 -10.68 2.97
CA PRO A 116 -6.98 -11.06 4.32
C PRO A 116 -5.97 -12.04 4.91
N GLY A 117 -5.48 -11.76 6.12
CA GLY A 117 -4.44 -12.55 6.74
C GLY A 117 -4.43 -12.48 8.26
N ILE A 118 -3.42 -13.12 8.83
CA ILE A 118 -3.18 -13.20 10.27
C ILE A 118 -1.73 -12.86 10.54
N GLN A 119 -1.50 -11.89 11.44
CA GLN A 119 -0.16 -11.59 11.94
C GLN A 119 0.29 -12.68 12.92
N VAL A 120 1.48 -13.23 12.69
CA VAL A 120 2.02 -14.37 13.43
C VAL A 120 2.77 -13.89 14.66
N GLN A 121 2.07 -13.84 15.79
CA GLN A 121 2.59 -13.39 17.08
C GLN A 121 1.86 -14.12 18.22
N ASP A 122 2.35 -14.00 19.46
CA ASP A 122 1.79 -14.70 20.64
C ASP A 122 0.27 -14.51 20.81
N SER A 123 -0.22 -13.31 20.48
CA SER A 123 -1.65 -13.00 20.38
C SER A 123 -1.99 -12.56 18.96
N PRO A 124 -2.38 -13.48 18.07
CA PRO A 124 -2.55 -13.18 16.65
C PRO A 124 -3.57 -12.07 16.39
N ASN A 125 -3.25 -11.21 15.42
CA ASN A 125 -4.17 -10.21 14.91
C ASN A 125 -4.70 -10.64 13.54
N ALA A 126 -5.99 -10.45 13.29
CA ALA A 126 -6.55 -10.49 11.96
C ALA A 126 -6.17 -9.20 11.21
N ASP A 127 -5.83 -9.35 9.94
CA ASP A 127 -5.36 -8.27 9.09
C ASP A 127 -6.07 -8.30 7.75
N LEU A 128 -6.31 -7.12 7.17
CA LEU A 128 -6.79 -6.96 5.81
C LEU A 128 -5.99 -5.84 5.16
N PHE A 129 -5.23 -6.17 4.12
CA PHE A 129 -4.69 -5.18 3.20
C PHE A 129 -5.46 -5.26 1.87
N ALA A 130 -5.92 -4.13 1.36
CA ALA A 130 -6.70 -4.03 0.14
C ALA A 130 -6.17 -2.89 -0.73
N PHE A 131 -6.10 -3.16 -2.02
CA PHE A 131 -5.62 -2.25 -3.04
C PHE A 131 -6.53 -2.36 -4.26
N ILE A 132 -7.28 -1.30 -4.55
CA ILE A 132 -8.27 -1.29 -5.63
C ILE A 132 -8.04 -0.04 -6.47
N GLN A 133 -7.97 -0.23 -7.79
CA GLN A 133 -7.88 0.84 -8.76
C GLN A 133 -8.85 0.64 -9.91
N PHE A 134 -9.44 1.74 -10.35
CA PHE A 134 -10.28 1.82 -11.52
C PHE A 134 -9.82 2.99 -12.41
N ARG A 135 -9.43 2.67 -13.64
CA ARG A 135 -8.82 3.60 -14.60
C ARG A 135 -9.40 3.49 -16.02
N PRO A 136 -10.70 3.77 -16.22
CA PRO A 136 -11.28 3.69 -17.56
C PRO A 136 -10.75 4.83 -18.44
N LYS A 137 -10.39 4.51 -19.68
CA LYS A 137 -10.06 5.52 -20.70
C LYS A 137 -11.34 6.22 -21.17
N VAL A 138 -11.31 7.54 -21.23
CA VAL A 138 -12.34 8.37 -21.87
C VAL A 138 -12.00 8.53 -23.36
N ASN A 139 -10.71 8.70 -23.66
CA ASN A 139 -10.15 8.72 -25.01
C ASN A 139 -8.67 8.29 -24.98
N ASP A 140 -7.95 8.45 -26.10
CA ASP A 140 -6.54 8.03 -26.22
C ASP A 140 -5.56 8.74 -25.28
N LYS A 141 -5.93 9.91 -24.74
CA LYS A 141 -5.06 10.75 -23.92
C LYS A 141 -5.54 10.90 -22.48
N ILE A 142 -6.84 10.79 -22.24
CA ILE A 142 -7.48 11.10 -20.96
C ILE A 142 -8.27 9.89 -20.47
N GLY A 143 -8.08 9.56 -19.20
CA GLY A 143 -8.88 8.61 -18.44
C GLY A 143 -9.37 9.21 -17.13
N VAL A 144 -10.26 8.47 -16.47
CA VAL A 144 -10.61 8.71 -15.06
C VAL A 144 -9.69 7.85 -14.21
N PHE A 145 -9.30 8.34 -13.03
CA PHE A 145 -8.56 7.56 -12.05
C PHE A 145 -9.29 7.55 -10.71
N ILE A 146 -9.52 6.36 -10.16
CA ILE A 146 -10.07 6.14 -8.83
C ILE A 146 -9.22 5.07 -8.14
N GLN A 147 -8.85 5.31 -6.89
CA GLN A 147 -8.11 4.36 -6.07
C GLN A 147 -8.68 4.31 -4.65
N LEU A 148 -8.69 3.10 -4.09
CA LEU A 148 -8.82 2.84 -2.67
C LEU A 148 -7.67 1.94 -2.23
N ILE A 149 -6.89 2.42 -1.27
CA ILE A 149 -5.99 1.58 -0.47
C ILE A 149 -6.59 1.51 0.93
N ALA A 150 -6.78 0.32 1.46
CA ALA A 150 -7.26 0.14 2.82
C ALA A 150 -6.42 -0.88 3.56
N SER A 151 -6.11 -0.59 4.81
CA SER A 151 -5.51 -1.54 5.74
C SER A 151 -6.34 -1.57 7.01
N SER A 152 -6.56 -2.74 7.59
CA SER A 152 -7.25 -2.87 8.87
C SER A 152 -6.69 -4.01 9.68
N ASN A 153 -6.54 -3.78 10.98
CA ASN A 153 -5.98 -4.72 11.92
C ASN A 153 -6.86 -4.80 13.17
N PHE A 154 -7.14 -6.03 13.57
CA PHE A 154 -7.99 -6.34 14.71
C PHE A 154 -7.31 -7.42 15.53
N ASN A 155 -7.26 -7.25 16.85
CA ASN A 155 -7.13 -8.43 17.70
C ASN A 155 -8.55 -9.00 17.88
N PHE A 156 -8.72 -10.30 18.08
CA PHE A 156 -10.06 -10.94 18.13
C PHE A 156 -11.00 -10.42 19.25
N LYS A 157 -10.61 -9.39 20.00
CA LYS A 157 -11.40 -8.68 21.01
C LYS A 157 -11.68 -7.22 20.67
N ARG A 158 -10.85 -6.56 19.84
CA ARG A 158 -10.97 -5.14 19.51
C ARG A 158 -10.34 -4.78 18.17
N HIS A 159 -10.81 -3.67 17.62
CA HIS A 159 -10.12 -2.94 16.56
C HIS A 159 -8.80 -2.34 17.06
N ASN A 160 -7.73 -2.46 16.28
CA ASN A 160 -6.44 -1.84 16.59
C ASN A 160 -6.23 -0.59 15.71
N VAL A 161 -6.25 -0.77 14.38
CA VAL A 161 -6.04 0.32 13.43
C VAL A 161 -6.78 0.04 12.11
N SER A 162 -7.34 1.09 11.51
CA SER A 162 -7.88 1.07 10.16
C SER A 162 -7.44 2.35 9.45
N GLU A 163 -6.87 2.22 8.26
CA GLU A 163 -6.56 3.34 7.38
C GLU A 163 -7.17 3.12 6.01
N GLN A 164 -7.66 4.19 5.39
CA GLN A 164 -8.25 4.21 4.06
C GLN A 164 -7.74 5.43 3.31
N SER A 165 -7.12 5.21 2.16
CA SER A 165 -6.66 6.27 1.26
C SER A 165 -7.44 6.20 -0.04
N LEU A 166 -8.29 7.20 -0.24
CA LEU A 166 -9.12 7.39 -1.41
C LEU A 166 -8.46 8.42 -2.33
N ARG A 167 -8.44 8.13 -3.63
CA ARG A 167 -8.00 9.08 -4.67
C ARG A 167 -9.03 9.11 -5.77
N ILE A 168 -9.32 10.31 -6.26
CA ILE A 168 -10.14 10.53 -7.45
C ILE A 168 -9.52 11.63 -8.31
N GLY A 169 -9.40 11.38 -9.60
CA GLY A 169 -8.73 12.31 -10.49
C GLY A 169 -8.78 11.92 -11.95
N LEU A 170 -7.89 12.54 -12.71
CA LEU A 170 -7.70 12.29 -14.13
C LEU A 170 -6.42 11.48 -14.34
N ASP A 171 -6.45 10.63 -15.35
CA ASP A 171 -5.27 9.96 -15.90
C ASP A 171 -4.93 10.62 -17.24
N TYR A 172 -3.72 11.17 -17.36
CA TYR A 172 -3.20 11.78 -18.57
C TYR A 172 -1.83 11.24 -18.88
N ARG A 173 -1.73 10.39 -19.92
CA ARG A 173 -0.47 9.81 -20.42
C ARG A 173 0.42 9.23 -19.29
N SER A 174 -0.16 8.40 -18.44
CA SER A 174 0.49 7.73 -17.29
C SER A 174 0.79 8.61 -16.07
N PHE A 175 0.37 9.87 -16.09
CA PHE A 175 0.30 10.70 -14.90
C PHE A 175 -1.13 10.73 -14.39
N GLN A 176 -1.33 10.45 -13.11
CA GLN A 176 -2.61 10.65 -12.44
C GLN A 176 -2.50 11.81 -11.46
N PHE A 177 -3.53 12.63 -11.39
CA PHE A 177 -3.59 13.74 -10.45
C PHE A 177 -5.03 14.08 -10.10
N GLY A 178 -5.24 14.64 -8.92
CA GLY A 178 -6.56 15.00 -8.47
C GLY A 178 -6.62 15.19 -6.97
N TYR A 179 -7.78 14.85 -6.40
CA TYR A 179 -8.08 15.02 -5.00
C TYR A 179 -7.97 13.69 -4.25
N GLY A 180 -7.47 13.75 -3.02
CA GLY A 180 -7.33 12.61 -2.13
C GLY A 180 -7.94 12.86 -0.77
N LEU A 181 -8.36 11.78 -0.14
CA LEU A 181 -8.86 11.72 1.24
C LEU A 181 -8.19 10.53 1.93
N ASP A 182 -7.59 10.77 3.09
CA ASP A 182 -7.04 9.78 3.98
C ASP A 182 -7.87 9.77 5.27
N LEU A 183 -8.46 8.62 5.59
CA LEU A 183 -9.23 8.38 6.80
C LEU A 183 -8.48 7.36 7.66
N GLY A 184 -8.31 7.66 8.93
CA GLY A 184 -7.64 6.80 9.90
C GLY A 184 -8.46 6.66 11.17
N GLN A 185 -8.48 5.45 11.73
CA GLN A 185 -9.00 5.14 13.04
C GLN A 185 -7.92 4.39 13.80
N TYR A 186 -7.53 4.90 14.96
CA TYR A 186 -6.47 4.32 15.79
C TYR A 186 -7.00 4.10 17.20
N THR A 187 -6.92 2.87 17.68
CA THR A 187 -7.34 2.54 19.04
C THR A 187 -6.13 2.30 19.92
N TYR A 188 -5.98 3.12 20.96
CA TYR A 188 -4.94 3.01 21.95
C TYR A 188 -5.49 2.42 23.23
N SER A 189 -4.67 1.66 23.95
CA SER A 189 -5.04 1.15 25.26
C SER A 189 -3.92 1.38 26.25
N GLU A 190 -4.28 1.99 27.37
CA GLU A 190 -3.40 2.23 28.50
C GLU A 190 -4.07 1.64 29.75
N GLY A 191 -3.65 0.42 30.10
CA GLY A 191 -4.31 -0.38 31.14
C GLY A 191 -5.75 -0.75 30.76
N VAL A 192 -6.71 -0.32 31.58
CA VAL A 192 -8.16 -0.58 31.38
C VAL A 192 -8.80 0.46 30.46
N ASN A 193 -8.14 1.61 30.26
CA ASN A 193 -8.68 2.69 29.46
C ASN A 193 -8.39 2.46 27.98
N THR A 194 -9.40 2.72 27.15
CA THR A 194 -9.32 2.64 25.69
C THR A 194 -9.74 3.98 25.11
N SER A 195 -8.92 4.55 24.23
CA SER A 195 -9.24 5.75 23.46
C SER A 195 -9.17 5.45 21.97
N THR A 196 -9.95 6.20 21.19
CA THR A 196 -9.93 6.12 19.72
C THR A 196 -9.64 7.50 19.16
N GLU A 197 -8.62 7.58 18.33
CA GLU A 197 -8.27 8.77 17.55
C GLU A 197 -8.74 8.59 16.11
N TRP A 198 -9.21 9.68 15.52
CA TRP A 198 -9.63 9.75 14.14
C TRP A 198 -8.74 10.73 13.38
N ILE A 199 -8.27 10.29 12.21
CA ILE A 199 -7.56 11.14 11.26
C ILE A 199 -8.46 11.32 10.05
N ASP A 200 -8.68 12.56 9.66
CA ASP A 200 -9.23 12.93 8.37
C ASP A 200 -8.28 13.96 7.77
N ALA A 201 -7.71 13.64 6.61
CA ALA A 201 -6.90 14.59 5.87
C ALA A 201 -7.22 14.50 4.40
N HIS A 202 -7.30 15.66 3.77
CA HIS A 202 -7.59 15.76 2.36
C HIS A 202 -6.64 16.71 1.67
N GLY A 203 -6.52 16.56 0.35
CA GLY A 203 -5.55 17.35 -0.39
C GLY A 203 -5.41 16.91 -1.83
N LEU A 204 -4.27 17.24 -2.41
CA LEU A 204 -3.97 16.99 -3.81
C LEU A 204 -2.91 15.91 -3.96
N PHE A 205 -3.08 15.05 -4.96
CA PHE A 205 -2.08 14.06 -5.32
C PHE A 205 -1.58 14.23 -6.75
N ILE A 206 -0.34 13.80 -6.96
CA ILE A 206 0.23 13.49 -8.26
C ILE A 206 0.89 12.13 -8.19
N ARG A 207 0.64 11.30 -9.20
CA ARG A 207 1.06 9.92 -9.28
C ARG A 207 1.57 9.60 -10.68
N LYS A 208 2.56 8.72 -10.76
CA LYS A 208 3.10 8.21 -12.02
C LYS A 208 3.23 6.70 -11.97
N GLU A 209 2.80 6.07 -13.04
CA GLU A 209 3.07 4.65 -13.30
C GLU A 209 4.21 4.53 -14.31
N PHE A 210 5.13 3.60 -14.06
CA PHE A 210 6.33 3.33 -14.87
C PHE A 210 6.22 1.99 -15.59
#